data_AF-A0A4R2P873-F1
#
_entry.id   AF-A0A4R2P873-F1
#
_cell.length_a   1.000
_cell.length_b   1.000
_cell.length_c   1.000
_cell.angle_alpha   90.00
_cell.angle_beta   90.00
_cell.angle_gamma   90.00
#
_symmetry.space_group_name_H-M   'P 1'
#
loop_
_entity.id
_entity.type
_entity.pdbx_description
1 polymer ?
#
loop_
_entity_poly.entity_id
_entity_poly.type
_entity_poly.pdbx_seq_one_letter_code
_entity_poly.pdbx_strand_id
1 'polypeptide(L)'
;MSIDYGFNEFRVLGEKAEEWSPMAYRLVSKNMTAKISGFRIGQVLYLHHIKGMSALEIKKAEGFGLHTNMIKGILRGFGREAGAEALEAYTLAMYMIEHEPEMLEKMYQVNRYKLDK
;
A
#
# COMPACT_ATOMS: atom_id res chain seq x y z
N MET A 1 -10.08 -37.01 3.61
CA MET A 1 -8.98 -36.17 4.12
C MET A 1 -9.02 -34.87 3.35
N SER A 2 -9.54 -33.80 3.95
CA SER A 2 -9.52 -32.46 3.39
C SER A 2 -8.24 -31.77 3.86
N ILE A 3 -7.43 -31.29 2.92
CA ILE A 3 -6.27 -30.46 3.23
C ILE A 3 -6.82 -29.06 3.50
N ASP A 4 -6.74 -28.62 4.75
CA ASP A 4 -7.13 -27.27 5.14
C ASP A 4 -5.97 -26.33 4.82
N TYR A 5 -6.12 -25.55 3.76
CA TYR A 5 -5.13 -24.57 3.34
C TYR A 5 -5.34 -23.30 4.17
N GLY A 6 -4.76 -23.24 5.37
CA GLY A 6 -4.77 -22.09 6.28
C GLY A 6 -4.00 -20.88 5.70
N PHE A 7 -4.50 -20.31 4.62
CA PHE A 7 -3.85 -19.22 3.88
C PHE A 7 -3.92 -17.87 4.61
N ASN A 8 -4.69 -17.78 5.70
CA ASN A 8 -4.96 -16.55 6.47
C ASN A 8 -4.87 -16.76 8.01
N GLU A 9 -4.03 -17.69 8.47
CA GLU A 9 -3.82 -17.90 9.92
C GLU A 9 -2.46 -17.39 10.37
N PHE A 10 -2.44 -16.59 11.45
CA PHE A 10 -1.19 -16.32 12.17
C PHE A 10 -0.73 -17.62 12.83
N ARG A 11 0.35 -18.23 12.30
CA ARG A 11 0.95 -19.49 12.80
C ARG A 11 1.24 -19.55 14.30
N VAL A 12 1.19 -18.42 15.01
CA VAL A 12 1.59 -18.30 16.41
C VAL A 12 0.40 -18.13 17.37
N LEU A 13 -0.79 -17.76 16.88
CA LEU A 13 -1.88 -17.32 17.77
C LEU A 13 -3.27 -17.89 17.46
N GLY A 14 -3.48 -18.60 16.34
CA GLY A 14 -4.79 -19.18 16.01
C GLY A 14 -5.90 -18.14 15.76
N GLU A 15 -5.57 -16.86 15.77
CA GLU A 15 -6.45 -15.77 15.37
C GLU A 15 -6.43 -15.68 13.84
N LYS A 16 -7.62 -15.71 13.22
CA LYS A 16 -7.77 -15.42 11.79
C LYS A 16 -7.26 -14.02 11.55
N ALA A 17 -6.34 -13.85 10.61
CA ALA A 17 -5.97 -12.52 10.17
C ALA A 17 -7.24 -11.81 9.68
N GLU A 18 -7.50 -10.59 10.18
CA GLU A 18 -8.61 -9.78 9.67
C GLU A 18 -8.45 -9.66 8.16
N GLU A 19 -9.46 -10.12 7.42
CA GLU A 19 -9.41 -10.15 5.97
C GLU A 19 -9.35 -8.72 5.42
N TRP A 20 -8.37 -8.45 4.57
CA TRP A 20 -8.35 -7.22 3.79
C TRP A 20 -9.49 -7.23 2.77
N SER A 21 -9.94 -6.04 2.34
CA SER A 21 -10.93 -5.97 1.28
C SER A 21 -10.39 -6.63 -0.01
N PRO A 22 -11.27 -7.14 -0.89
CA PRO A 22 -10.84 -7.64 -2.20
C PRO A 22 -10.02 -6.60 -2.99
N MET A 23 -10.31 -5.31 -2.78
CA MET A 23 -9.59 -4.22 -3.41
C MET A 23 -8.18 -4.06 -2.88
N ALA A 24 -7.99 -4.18 -1.56
CA ALA A 24 -6.69 -4.20 -0.93
C ALA A 24 -5.81 -5.35 -1.45
N TYR A 25 -6.35 -6.57 -1.55
CA TYR A 25 -5.60 -7.70 -2.13
C TYR A 25 -5.22 -7.43 -3.59
N ARG A 26 -6.14 -6.87 -4.39
CA ARG A 26 -5.88 -6.51 -5.78
C ARG A 26 -4.80 -5.42 -5.91
N LEU A 27 -4.74 -4.47 -4.98
CA LEU A 27 -3.72 -3.44 -4.95
C LEU A 27 -2.34 -4.04 -4.66
N VAL A 28 -2.24 -4.90 -3.64
CA VAL A 28 -0.97 -5.51 -3.23
C VAL A 28 -0.46 -6.53 -4.25
N SER A 29 -1.36 -7.16 -5.02
CA SER A 29 -0.97 -8.07 -6.09
C SER A 29 -0.31 -7.38 -7.29
N LYS A 30 -0.38 -6.04 -7.41
CA LYS A 30 0.27 -5.30 -8.51
C LYS A 30 1.75 -5.15 -8.21
N ASN A 31 2.61 -5.82 -8.98
CA ASN A 31 4.06 -5.76 -8.83
C ASN A 31 4.69 -5.36 -10.15
N MET A 32 5.11 -4.10 -10.25
CA MET A 32 5.69 -3.58 -11.50
C MET A 32 7.21 -3.76 -11.55
N THR A 33 7.89 -3.42 -10.45
CA THR A 33 9.34 -3.59 -10.31
C THR A 33 9.71 -3.93 -8.87
N ALA A 34 10.93 -4.40 -8.63
CA ALA A 34 11.43 -4.69 -7.28
C ALA A 34 11.33 -3.51 -6.30
N LYS A 35 11.25 -2.26 -6.79
CA LYS A 35 11.15 -1.05 -5.98
C LYS A 35 9.77 -0.39 -6.01
N ILE A 36 8.90 -0.75 -6.97
CA ILE A 36 7.56 -0.18 -7.12
C ILE A 36 6.54 -1.31 -7.21
N SER A 37 5.75 -1.42 -6.15
CA SER A 37 4.57 -2.28 -6.05
C SER A 37 3.35 -1.43 -5.74
N GLY A 38 2.16 -1.97 -6.02
CA GLY A 38 0.89 -1.34 -5.66
C GLY A 38 0.78 -1.09 -4.16
N PHE A 39 1.39 -1.95 -3.33
CA PHE A 39 1.53 -1.68 -1.89
C PHE A 39 2.26 -0.37 -1.61
N ARG A 40 3.41 -0.11 -2.26
CA ARG A 40 4.16 1.15 -2.07
C ARG A 40 3.43 2.36 -2.63
N ILE A 41 2.74 2.21 -3.76
CA ILE A 41 1.92 3.27 -4.35
C ILE A 41 0.80 3.65 -3.38
N GLY A 42 0.06 2.65 -2.89
CA GLY A 42 -0.99 2.85 -1.89
C GLY A 42 -0.46 3.49 -0.61
N GLN A 43 0.71 3.07 -0.13
CA GLN A 43 1.33 3.65 1.07
C GLN A 43 1.66 5.14 0.88
N VAL A 44 2.25 5.51 -0.26
CA VAL A 44 2.57 6.91 -0.57
C VAL A 44 1.30 7.76 -0.64
N LEU A 45 0.26 7.27 -1.30
CA LEU A 45 -1.01 7.99 -1.44
C LEU A 45 -1.76 8.08 -0.11
N TYR A 46 -1.75 7.02 0.69
CA TYR A 46 -2.29 7.01 2.05
C TYR A 46 -1.62 8.09 2.92
N LEU A 47 -0.28 8.13 2.95
CA LEU A 47 0.44 9.11 3.75
C LEU A 47 0.16 10.55 3.29
N HIS A 48 -0.02 10.76 2.00
CA HIS A 48 -0.30 12.08 1.47
C HIS A 48 -1.75 12.51 1.70
N HIS A 49 -2.73 11.72 1.28
CA HIS A 49 -4.13 12.10 1.26
C HIS A 49 -4.83 11.90 2.61
N ILE A 50 -4.44 10.90 3.39
CA ILE A 50 -5.06 10.61 4.69
C ILE A 50 -4.25 11.22 5.84
N LYS A 51 -2.92 11.11 5.82
CA LYS A 51 -2.06 11.68 6.88
C LYS A 51 -1.55 13.10 6.58
N GLY A 52 -1.84 13.66 5.40
CA GLY A 52 -1.48 15.04 5.06
C GLY A 52 0.02 15.29 4.89
N MET A 53 0.83 14.24 4.70
CA MET A 53 2.28 14.38 4.63
C MET A 53 2.75 14.93 3.29
N SER A 54 3.81 15.74 3.33
CA SER A 54 4.51 16.19 2.14
C SER A 54 5.40 15.09 1.55
N ALA A 55 5.76 15.22 0.26
CA ALA A 55 6.66 14.27 -0.41
C ALA A 55 8.04 14.11 0.29
N LEU A 56 8.51 15.16 0.98
CA LEU A 56 9.77 15.11 1.74
C LEU A 56 9.61 14.33 3.04
N GLU A 57 8.48 14.48 3.74
CA GLU A 57 8.18 13.73 4.96
C GLU A 57 7.94 12.26 4.64
N ILE A 58 7.20 11.96 3.58
CA ILE A 58 7.00 10.59 3.08
C ILE A 58 8.35 9.94 2.77
N LYS A 59 9.26 10.69 2.12
CA LYS A 59 10.61 10.19 1.85
C LYS A 59 11.37 9.82 3.11
N LYS A 60 11.27 10.65 4.15
CA LYS A 60 11.95 10.43 5.43
C LYS A 60 11.33 9.27 6.22
N ALA A 61 10.01 9.11 6.17
CA ALA A 61 9.29 8.09 6.92
C ALA A 61 9.37 6.69 6.28
N GLU A 62 9.00 6.59 4.99
CA GLU A 62 8.73 5.30 4.33
C GLU A 62 9.37 5.21 2.93
N GLY A 63 10.02 6.29 2.46
CA GLY A 63 10.61 6.35 1.12
C GLY A 63 11.96 5.67 0.97
N PHE A 64 12.35 4.74 1.85
CA PHE A 64 13.62 4.03 1.72
C PHE A 64 13.66 3.27 0.39
N GLY A 65 14.51 3.72 -0.53
CA GLY A 65 14.62 3.16 -1.89
C GLY A 65 13.77 3.84 -2.97
N LEU A 66 12.93 4.84 -2.64
CA LEU A 66 12.22 5.67 -3.62
C LEU A 66 12.88 7.04 -3.78
N HIS A 67 13.13 7.44 -5.03
CA HIS A 67 13.59 8.81 -5.32
C HIS A 67 12.44 9.81 -5.10
N THR A 68 12.77 11.03 -4.64
CA THR A 68 11.76 12.09 -4.42
C THR A 68 10.93 12.38 -5.67
N ASN A 69 11.55 12.29 -6.85
CA ASN A 69 10.86 12.49 -8.13
C ASN A 69 9.82 11.40 -8.39
N MET A 70 10.08 10.16 -7.97
CA MET A 70 9.14 9.06 -8.09
C MET A 70 7.96 9.24 -7.13
N ILE A 71 8.20 9.66 -5.89
CA ILE A 71 7.13 10.01 -4.94
C ILE A 71 6.26 11.13 -5.53
N LYS A 72 6.86 12.22 -6.01
CA LYS A 72 6.13 13.30 -6.69
C LYS A 72 5.38 12.82 -7.93
N GLY A 73 5.93 11.86 -8.66
CA GLY A 73 5.29 11.22 -9.80
C GLY A 73 4.04 10.45 -9.38
N ILE A 74 4.13 9.62 -8.34
CA ILE A 74 3.01 8.89 -7.75
C ILE A 74 1.90 9.87 -7.33
N LEU A 75 2.26 10.92 -6.59
CA LEU A 75 1.29 11.93 -6.12
C LEU A 75 0.57 12.67 -7.26
N ARG A 76 1.18 12.74 -8.44
CA ARG A 76 0.61 13.37 -9.63
C ARG A 76 -0.16 12.39 -10.54
N GLY A 77 -0.27 11.11 -10.17
CA GLY A 77 -0.94 10.09 -10.99
C GLY A 77 -0.07 9.40 -12.02
N PHE A 78 1.26 9.54 -11.89
CA PHE A 78 2.26 9.16 -12.89
C PHE A 78 2.11 9.90 -14.23
N GLY A 79 3.24 10.28 -14.84
CA GLY A 79 3.24 10.94 -16.15
C GLY A 79 2.99 9.95 -17.30
N ARG A 80 3.24 10.40 -18.53
CA ARG A 80 3.15 9.57 -19.76
C ARG A 80 4.06 8.33 -19.79
N GLU A 81 4.95 8.19 -18.82
CA GLU A 81 5.95 7.13 -18.72
C GLU A 81 5.52 5.95 -17.83
N ALA A 82 4.33 6.01 -17.22
CA ALA A 82 3.84 4.90 -16.42
C ALA A 82 3.29 3.75 -17.28
N GLY A 83 3.69 2.52 -16.93
CA GLY A 83 3.06 1.30 -17.45
C GLY A 83 1.62 1.15 -16.98
N ALA A 84 0.83 0.37 -17.71
CA ALA A 84 -0.59 0.16 -17.43
C ALA A 84 -0.86 -0.34 -15.99
N GLU A 85 0.00 -1.21 -15.46
CA GLU A 85 -0.11 -1.71 -14.09
C GLU A 85 0.08 -0.61 -13.02
N ALA A 86 0.93 0.38 -13.29
CA ALA A 86 1.17 1.50 -12.38
C ALA A 86 -0.08 2.38 -12.26
N LEU A 87 -0.71 2.65 -13.41
CA LEU A 87 -1.94 3.43 -13.50
C LEU A 87 -3.11 2.69 -12.87
N GLU A 88 -3.21 1.38 -13.08
CA GLU A 88 -4.22 0.56 -12.42
C GLU A 88 -4.01 0.58 -10.89
N ALA A 89 -2.79 0.37 -10.40
CA ALA A 89 -2.48 0.44 -8.97
C ALA A 89 -2.79 1.82 -8.37
N TYR A 90 -2.47 2.89 -9.08
CA TYR A 90 -2.83 4.26 -8.67
C TYR A 90 -4.35 4.43 -8.57
N THR A 91 -5.09 4.01 -9.59
CA THR A 91 -6.54 4.14 -9.65
C THR A 91 -7.21 3.33 -8.53
N LEU A 92 -6.73 2.11 -8.28
CA LEU A 92 -7.20 1.26 -7.19
C LEU A 92 -6.92 1.91 -5.82
N ALA A 93 -5.73 2.46 -5.62
CA ALA A 93 -5.39 3.14 -4.38
C ALA A 93 -6.23 4.41 -4.16
N MET A 94 -6.47 5.20 -5.20
CA MET A 94 -7.35 6.38 -5.13
C MET A 94 -8.80 5.98 -4.82
N TYR A 95 -9.31 4.93 -5.47
CA TYR A 95 -10.63 4.39 -5.17
C TYR A 95 -10.75 3.97 -3.69
N MET A 96 -9.74 3.29 -3.15
CA MET A 96 -9.71 2.91 -1.74
C MET A 96 -9.61 4.13 -0.81
N ILE A 97 -8.94 5.22 -1.20
CA ILE A 97 -8.89 6.46 -0.40
C ILE A 97 -10.29 7.07 -0.29
N GLU A 98 -11.06 7.05 -1.38
CA GLU A 98 -12.39 7.65 -1.43
C GLU A 98 -13.46 6.78 -0.75
N HIS A 99 -13.36 5.45 -0.88
CA HIS A 99 -14.43 4.53 -0.48
C HIS A 99 -14.08 3.61 0.69
N GLU A 100 -12.81 3.27 0.90
CA GLU A 100 -12.36 2.34 1.94
C GLU A 100 -11.15 2.89 2.75
N PRO A 101 -11.18 4.15 3.24
CA PRO A 101 -10.02 4.75 3.92
C PRO A 101 -9.64 4.00 5.21
N GLU A 102 -10.61 3.42 5.91
CA GLU A 102 -10.39 2.59 7.11
C GLU A 102 -9.58 1.33 6.78
N MET A 103 -9.77 0.74 5.59
CA MET A 103 -8.99 -0.40 5.14
C MET A 103 -7.53 0.01 4.90
N LEU A 104 -7.30 1.19 4.32
CA LEU A 104 -5.95 1.72 4.14
C LEU A 104 -5.28 2.03 5.49
N GLU A 105 -6.02 2.56 6.47
CA GLU A 105 -5.51 2.69 7.83
C GLU A 105 -5.11 1.33 8.40
N LYS A 106 -5.98 0.33 8.34
CA LYS A 106 -5.65 -1.04 8.78
C LYS A 106 -4.42 -1.61 8.08
N MET A 107 -4.27 -1.40 6.76
CA MET A 107 -3.14 -1.91 5.99
C MET A 107 -1.81 -1.25 6.36
N TYR A 108 -1.79 0.08 6.55
CA TYR A 108 -0.54 0.84 6.65
C TYR A 108 -0.21 1.34 8.06
N GLN A 109 -1.17 1.40 8.97
CA GLN A 109 -0.95 1.80 10.37
C GLN A 109 -0.17 0.74 11.17
N VAL A 110 -0.19 -0.52 10.71
CA VAL A 110 0.55 -1.65 11.34
C VAL A 110 2.08 -1.43 11.30
N ASN A 111 2.61 -0.63 10.37
CA ASN A 111 4.05 -0.36 10.26
C ASN A 111 4.59 0.65 11.30
N ARG A 112 3.74 1.45 11.96
CA ARG A 112 4.21 2.39 13.00
C ARG A 112 4.51 1.73 14.34
N TYR A 113 3.82 0.65 14.68
CA TYR A 113 4.02 -0.05 15.97
C TYR A 113 5.36 -0.78 16.09
N LYS A 114 6.15 -0.91 15.02
CA LYS A 114 7.46 -1.58 15.04
C LYS A 114 8.67 -0.62 15.02
N LEU A 115 8.46 0.69 14.94
CA LEU A 115 9.53 1.69 14.95
C LEU A 115 9.75 2.36 16.32
N ASP A 116 8.84 2.14 17.27
CA ASP A 116 8.92 2.68 18.64
C ASP A 116 9.37 1.62 19.68
N LYS A 117 10.15 0.60 19.28
CA LYS A 117 10.80 -0.35 20.20
C LYS A 117 12.31 -0.40 20.02
#